data_AF-A0A955UMI6-F1
#
_entry.id   AF-A0A955UMI6-F1
#
_cell.length_a   1.000
_cell.length_b   1.000
_cell.length_c   1.000
_cell.angle_alpha   90.00
_cell.angle_beta   90.00
_cell.angle_gamma   90.00
#
_symmetry.space_group_name_H-M   'P 1'
#
loop_
_entity.id
_entity.type
_entity.pdbx_description
1 polymer ?
#
loop_
_entity_poly.entity_id
_entity_poly.type
_entity_poly.pdbx_seq_one_letter_code
_entity_poly.pdbx_strand_id
1 'polypeptide(L)'
;MIDPKNRAARPLLARAASMLLLLALALAITPAPAAAQAEAEQDDLASMKADWQSRYRRLLTRQDELRAEIELRKQLYANANRRMYRGSVRQGQRDRMLEAETELAEIATKIESFMVDARRAGAYPGWLYEVEDEVAEARRNAPAAVAPDGPEDDEDDGGRNPLYDSDDDEDE
;
A
#
# COMPACT_ATOMS: atom_id res chain seq x y z
N MET A 1 -48.25 -1.11 98.43
CA MET A 1 -47.27 -2.06 97.88
C MET A 1 -47.32 -1.88 96.36
N ILE A 2 -46.33 -1.19 95.81
CA ILE A 2 -46.27 -0.79 94.39
C ILE A 2 -45.32 -1.77 93.71
N ASP A 3 -45.82 -2.54 92.74
CA ASP A 3 -45.01 -3.47 91.96
C ASP A 3 -44.66 -2.81 90.60
N PRO A 4 -43.38 -2.53 90.29
CA PRO A 4 -42.98 -1.78 89.11
C PRO A 4 -42.39 -2.71 88.07
N LYS A 5 -43.13 -3.03 87.00
CA LYS A 5 -42.57 -3.58 85.74
C LYS A 5 -43.64 -3.62 84.66
N ASN A 6 -43.88 -2.48 84.01
CA ASN A 6 -44.46 -2.45 82.67
C ASN A 6 -44.01 -1.18 81.98
N ARG A 7 -42.76 -1.20 81.49
CA ARG A 7 -42.26 -0.22 80.54
C ARG A 7 -42.09 -0.89 79.18
N ALA A 8 -42.92 -0.41 78.26
CA ALA A 8 -42.61 -0.17 76.85
C ALA A 8 -42.01 -1.33 76.03
N ALA A 9 -42.82 -1.87 75.13
CA ALA A 9 -42.28 -2.48 73.91
C ALA A 9 -43.31 -2.46 72.78
N ARG A 10 -43.46 -1.31 72.10
CA ARG A 10 -43.65 -1.19 70.65
C ARG A 10 -43.05 0.16 70.22
N PRO A 11 -42.40 0.30 69.04
CA PRO A 11 -42.62 -0.49 67.84
C PRO A 11 -41.35 -1.12 67.23
N LEU A 12 -41.44 -2.41 66.93
CA LEU A 12 -40.63 -3.13 65.93
C LEU A 12 -41.05 -2.67 64.52
N LEU A 13 -40.81 -1.42 64.15
CA LEU A 13 -41.04 -0.93 62.78
C LEU A 13 -40.02 0.15 62.39
N ALA A 14 -38.74 -0.13 62.61
CA ALA A 14 -37.67 0.78 62.18
C ALA A 14 -36.43 0.02 61.65
N ARG A 15 -36.62 -1.20 61.11
CA ARG A 15 -35.51 -2.00 60.55
C ARG A 15 -35.79 -2.62 59.18
N ALA A 16 -36.85 -2.20 58.48
CA ALA A 16 -37.15 -2.67 57.13
C ALA A 16 -36.84 -1.63 56.03
N ALA A 17 -36.37 -0.43 56.37
CA ALA A 17 -36.10 0.64 55.40
C ALA A 17 -34.62 0.82 55.04
N SER A 18 -33.68 0.20 55.77
CA SER A 18 -32.24 0.44 55.58
C SER A 18 -31.52 -0.62 54.74
N MET A 19 -32.21 -1.66 54.28
CA MET A 19 -31.60 -2.75 53.48
C MET A 19 -31.94 -2.69 51.98
N LEU A 20 -32.70 -1.68 51.54
CA LEU A 20 -32.96 -1.42 50.11
C LEU A 20 -32.10 -0.29 49.55
N LEU A 21 -31.52 0.56 50.39
CA LEU A 21 -30.67 1.68 49.95
C LEU A 21 -29.23 1.24 49.57
N LEU A 22 -28.79 0.05 49.99
CA LEU A 22 -27.48 -0.49 49.64
C LEU A 22 -27.47 -1.32 48.34
N LEU A 23 -28.64 -1.68 47.80
CA LEU A 23 -28.73 -2.41 46.53
C LEU A 23 -28.87 -1.48 45.31
N ALA A 24 -29.19 -0.20 45.52
CA ALA A 24 -29.28 0.80 44.44
C ALA A 24 -27.92 1.44 44.07
N LEU A 25 -26.89 1.28 44.91
CA LEU A 25 -25.54 1.82 44.68
C LEU A 25 -24.54 0.78 44.15
N ALA A 26 -25.00 -0.42 43.78
CA ALA A 26 -24.19 -1.41 43.06
C ALA A 26 -24.43 -1.38 41.54
N LEU A 27 -25.43 -0.62 41.08
CA LEU A 27 -25.83 -0.50 39.67
C LEU A 27 -25.36 0.82 39.03
N ALA A 28 -24.27 1.39 39.54
CA ALA A 28 -23.62 2.58 38.99
C ALA A 28 -22.13 2.33 38.68
N ILE A 29 -21.70 1.07 38.61
CA ILE A 29 -20.44 0.70 37.98
C ILE A 29 -20.76 0.52 36.50
N THR A 30 -20.81 1.64 35.78
CA THR A 30 -20.75 1.63 34.33
C THR A 30 -19.40 1.05 33.91
N PRO A 31 -19.32 -0.06 33.17
CA PRO A 31 -18.06 -0.49 32.54
C PRO A 31 -17.79 0.42 31.34
N ALA A 32 -17.57 1.72 31.57
CA ALA A 32 -17.32 2.71 30.53
C ALA A 32 -15.90 2.70 29.93
N PRO A 33 -14.80 2.31 30.62
CA PRO A 33 -13.47 2.43 30.03
C PRO A 33 -13.10 1.30 29.04
N ALA A 34 -13.71 0.12 29.17
CA ALA A 34 -13.35 -1.04 28.34
C ALA A 34 -13.84 -0.93 26.88
N ALA A 35 -15.00 -0.32 26.66
CA ALA A 35 -15.54 -0.14 25.30
C ALA A 35 -14.72 0.88 24.50
N ALA A 36 -14.32 2.00 25.12
CA ALA A 36 -13.50 3.02 24.47
C ALA A 36 -12.07 2.54 24.18
N GLN A 37 -11.50 1.69 25.05
CA GLN A 37 -10.19 1.07 24.80
C GLN A 37 -10.27 0.05 23.66
N ALA A 38 -11.32 -0.78 23.62
CA ALA A 38 -11.52 -1.74 22.53
C ALA A 38 -11.71 -1.05 21.18
N GLU A 39 -12.42 0.08 21.15
CA GLU A 39 -12.61 0.89 19.92
C GLU A 39 -11.29 1.52 19.46
N ALA A 40 -10.48 2.07 20.37
CA ALA A 40 -9.16 2.62 20.04
C ALA A 40 -8.18 1.54 19.54
N GLU A 41 -8.13 0.37 20.18
CA GLU A 41 -7.31 -0.75 19.72
C GLU A 41 -7.74 -1.27 18.35
N GLN A 42 -9.04 -1.25 18.06
CA GLN A 42 -9.58 -1.65 16.77
C GLN A 42 -9.23 -0.65 15.67
N ASP A 43 -9.29 0.66 15.95
CA ASP A 43 -8.87 1.71 15.03
C ASP A 43 -7.36 1.66 14.75
N ASP A 44 -6.53 1.41 15.76
CA ASP A 44 -5.08 1.25 15.60
C ASP A 44 -4.75 0.04 14.71
N LEU A 45 -5.43 -1.10 14.91
CA LEU A 45 -5.27 -2.28 14.06
C LEU A 45 -5.72 -2.03 12.61
N ALA A 46 -6.84 -1.32 12.42
CA ALA A 46 -7.34 -0.98 11.09
C ALA A 46 -6.39 -0.02 10.36
N SER A 47 -5.85 0.98 11.06
CA SER A 47 -4.84 1.91 10.55
C SER A 47 -3.56 1.19 10.16
N MET A 48 -3.06 0.30 11.03
CA MET A 48 -1.89 -0.52 10.75
C MET A 48 -2.12 -1.43 9.53
N LYS A 49 -3.28 -2.09 9.43
CA LYS A 49 -3.65 -2.89 8.26
C LYS A 49 -3.60 -2.04 6.99
N ALA A 50 -4.26 -0.89 7.00
CA ALA A 50 -4.33 0.00 5.84
C ALA A 50 -2.95 0.47 5.38
N ASP A 51 -2.04 0.81 6.31
CA ASP A 51 -0.69 1.25 5.95
C ASP A 51 0.12 0.13 5.28
N TRP A 52 0.10 -1.08 5.87
CA TRP A 52 0.79 -2.24 5.29
C TRP A 52 0.23 -2.63 3.92
N GLN A 53 -1.10 -2.67 3.78
CA GLN A 53 -1.74 -2.94 2.50
C GLN A 53 -1.41 -1.89 1.46
N SER A 54 -1.42 -0.60 1.83
CA SER A 54 -1.09 0.52 0.96
C SER A 54 0.36 0.45 0.46
N ARG A 55 1.31 0.18 1.36
CA ARG A 55 2.73 0.01 1.01
C ARG A 55 2.95 -1.19 0.09
N TYR A 56 2.29 -2.31 0.37
CA TYR A 56 2.42 -3.52 -0.43
C TYR A 56 1.82 -3.35 -1.83
N ARG A 57 0.65 -2.73 -1.91
CA ARG A 57 -0.01 -2.39 -3.18
C ARG A 57 0.90 -1.56 -4.07
N ARG A 58 1.58 -0.54 -3.52
CA ARG A 58 2.56 0.27 -4.27
C ARG A 58 3.72 -0.57 -4.84
N LEU A 59 4.25 -1.52 -4.07
CA LEU A 59 5.32 -2.40 -4.55
C LEU A 59 4.86 -3.28 -5.71
N LEU A 60 3.68 -3.90 -5.60
CA LEU A 60 3.12 -4.75 -6.65
C LEU A 60 2.78 -3.95 -7.91
N THR A 61 2.17 -2.78 -7.77
CA THR A 61 1.89 -1.88 -8.89
C THR A 61 3.17 -1.43 -9.58
N ARG A 62 4.19 -1.00 -8.83
CA ARG A 62 5.47 -0.60 -9.41
C ARG A 62 6.17 -1.74 -10.13
N GLN A 63 6.09 -2.97 -9.60
CA GLN A 63 6.60 -4.16 -10.27
C GLN A 63 5.95 -4.37 -11.64
N ASP A 64 4.64 -4.19 -11.74
CA ASP A 64 3.90 -4.35 -13.00
C ASP A 64 4.20 -3.24 -14.00
N GLU A 65 4.27 -1.99 -13.54
CA GLU A 65 4.68 -0.84 -14.35
C GLU A 65 6.05 -1.06 -14.97
N LEU A 66 7.03 -1.50 -14.17
CA LEU A 66 8.39 -1.77 -14.65
C LEU A 66 8.42 -2.90 -15.69
N ARG A 67 7.64 -3.96 -15.49
CA ARG A 67 7.51 -5.03 -16.49
C ARG A 67 6.92 -4.51 -17.79
N ALA A 68 5.86 -3.70 -17.72
CA ALA A 68 5.25 -3.10 -18.88
C ALA A 68 6.21 -2.12 -19.59
N GLU A 69 6.96 -1.33 -18.83
CA GLU A 69 7.98 -0.43 -19.36
C GLU A 69 9.08 -1.20 -20.09
N ILE A 70 9.62 -2.27 -19.50
CA ILE A 70 10.65 -3.11 -20.15
C ILE A 70 10.15 -3.64 -21.50
N GLU A 71 8.94 -4.17 -21.55
CA GLU A 71 8.37 -4.68 -22.80
C GLU A 71 8.14 -3.56 -23.83
N LEU A 72 7.68 -2.39 -23.39
CA LEU A 72 7.56 -1.22 -24.25
C LEU A 72 8.93 -0.79 -24.80
N ARG A 73 9.97 -0.71 -23.97
CA ARG A 73 11.33 -0.32 -24.37
C ARG A 73 11.92 -1.33 -25.37
N LYS A 74 11.68 -2.63 -25.19
CA LYS A 74 12.06 -3.67 -26.17
C LYS A 74 11.42 -3.43 -27.54
N GLN A 75 10.13 -3.10 -27.57
CA GLN A 75 9.42 -2.79 -28.81
C GLN A 75 9.97 -1.53 -29.48
N LEU A 76 10.20 -0.46 -28.70
CA LEU A 76 10.78 0.79 -29.20
C LEU A 76 12.21 0.60 -29.72
N TYR A 77 13.04 -0.20 -29.03
CA TYR A 77 14.37 -0.56 -29.49
C TYR A 77 14.32 -1.34 -30.81
N ALA A 78 13.44 -2.33 -30.91
CA ALA A 78 13.27 -3.13 -32.13
C ALA A 78 12.79 -2.26 -33.31
N ASN A 79 11.84 -1.35 -33.09
CA ASN A 79 11.39 -0.40 -34.09
C ASN A 79 12.54 0.53 -34.50
N ALA A 80 13.29 1.06 -33.53
CA ALA A 80 14.41 1.96 -33.81
C ALA A 80 15.53 1.28 -34.60
N ASN A 81 15.74 -0.02 -34.35
CA ASN A 81 16.67 -0.83 -35.14
C ASN A 81 16.16 -1.04 -36.57
N ARG A 82 14.87 -1.31 -36.77
CA ARG A 82 14.26 -1.47 -38.10
C ARG A 82 14.33 -0.18 -38.95
N ARG A 83 14.10 0.98 -38.32
CA ARG A 83 14.12 2.29 -38.98
C ARG A 83 15.53 2.86 -39.20
N MET A 84 16.58 2.12 -38.84
CA MET A 84 17.98 2.55 -38.92
C MET A 84 18.26 3.90 -38.24
N TYR A 85 17.55 4.25 -37.15
CA TYR A 85 17.84 5.48 -36.42
C TYR A 85 19.31 5.52 -35.95
N ARG A 86 19.82 6.74 -35.69
CA ARG A 86 21.19 6.94 -35.20
C ARG A 86 21.44 6.14 -33.91
N GLY A 87 22.70 5.76 -33.67
CA GLY A 87 23.11 4.95 -32.53
C GLY A 87 22.67 5.51 -31.17
N SER A 88 22.53 6.84 -31.04
CA SER A 88 22.08 7.52 -29.82
C SER A 88 20.66 7.14 -29.40
N VAL A 89 19.72 7.00 -30.34
CA VAL A 89 18.33 6.63 -30.02
C VAL A 89 18.25 5.19 -29.54
N ARG A 90 18.95 4.27 -30.22
CA ARG A 90 19.02 2.86 -29.80
C ARG A 90 19.67 2.71 -28.43
N GLN A 91 20.77 3.43 -28.20
CA GLN A 91 21.46 3.42 -26.91
C GLN A 91 20.56 3.95 -25.80
N GLY A 92 19.85 5.06 -26.03
CA GLY A 92 18.91 5.61 -25.04
C GLY A 92 17.78 4.65 -24.65
N GLN A 93 17.21 3.90 -25.60
CA GLN A 93 16.20 2.87 -25.25
C GLN A 93 16.81 1.70 -24.48
N ARG A 94 18.04 1.29 -24.81
CA ARG A 94 18.77 0.24 -24.10
C ARG A 94 19.09 0.64 -22.66
N ASP A 95 19.56 1.87 -22.45
CA ASP A 95 19.93 2.38 -21.12
C ASP A 95 18.70 2.46 -20.21
N ARG A 96 17.57 2.99 -20.71
CA ARG A 96 16.29 3.01 -19.96
C ARG A 96 15.75 1.63 -19.64
N MET A 97 15.90 0.67 -20.57
CA MET A 97 15.52 -0.72 -20.31
C MET A 97 16.36 -1.33 -19.19
N LEU A 98 17.67 -1.09 -19.19
CA LEU A 98 18.58 -1.59 -18.15
C LEU A 98 18.32 -0.94 -16.79
N GLU A 99 17.98 0.35 -16.77
CA GLU A 99 17.54 1.05 -15.57
C GLU A 99 16.26 0.42 -15.00
N ALA A 100 15.24 0.18 -15.84
CA ALA A 100 14.01 -0.46 -15.43
C ALA A 100 14.22 -1.91 -14.94
N GLU A 101 15.11 -2.69 -15.59
CA GLU A 101 15.48 -4.03 -15.14
C GLU A 101 16.17 -4.02 -13.77
N THR A 102 17.04 -3.03 -13.54
CA THR A 102 17.73 -2.84 -12.26
C THR A 102 16.73 -2.51 -11.15
N GLU A 103 15.84 -1.54 -11.40
CA GLU A 103 14.79 -1.17 -10.45
C GLU A 103 13.83 -2.34 -10.17
N LEU A 104 13.49 -3.14 -11.20
CA LEU A 104 12.64 -4.30 -11.04
C LEU A 104 13.26 -5.35 -10.10
N ALA A 105 14.58 -5.57 -10.19
CA ALA A 105 15.30 -6.45 -9.28
C ALA A 105 15.31 -5.92 -7.83
N GLU A 106 15.47 -4.61 -7.65
CA GLU A 106 15.37 -3.98 -6.32
C GLU A 106 13.97 -4.12 -5.73
N ILE A 107 12.93 -3.88 -6.52
CA ILE A 107 11.53 -4.02 -6.10
C ILE A 107 11.21 -5.48 -5.74
N ALA A 108 11.69 -6.45 -6.53
CA ALA A 108 11.55 -7.87 -6.21
C ALA A 108 12.18 -8.21 -4.85
N THR A 109 13.40 -7.73 -4.61
CA THR A 109 14.08 -7.89 -3.31
C THR A 109 13.29 -7.25 -2.16
N LYS A 110 12.75 -6.05 -2.37
CA LYS A 110 11.91 -5.37 -1.37
C LYS A 110 10.63 -6.16 -1.08
N ILE A 111 9.99 -6.75 -2.09
CA ILE A 111 8.79 -7.59 -1.93
C ILE A 111 9.12 -8.85 -1.11
N GLU A 112 10.23 -9.52 -1.39
CA GLU A 112 10.66 -10.72 -0.66
C GLU A 112 10.89 -10.43 0.83
N SER A 113 11.52 -9.29 1.16
CA SER A 113 11.73 -8.90 2.55
C SER A 113 10.47 -8.35 3.21
N PHE A 114 9.52 -7.80 2.44
CA PHE A 114 8.33 -7.11 2.95
C PHE A 114 7.47 -8.00 3.86
N MET A 115 7.25 -9.26 3.49
CA MET A 115 6.44 -10.20 4.28
C MET A 115 7.09 -10.50 5.64
N VAL A 116 8.42 -10.54 5.68
CA VAL A 116 9.20 -10.76 6.91
C VAL A 116 9.11 -9.52 7.80
N ASP A 117 9.26 -8.33 7.23
CA ASP A 117 9.19 -7.06 7.96
C ASP A 117 7.78 -6.80 8.52
N ALA A 118 6.76 -7.06 7.72
CA ALA A 118 5.36 -6.97 8.14
C ALA A 118 5.07 -7.92 9.32
N ARG A 119 5.54 -9.17 9.23
CA ARG A 119 5.38 -10.15 10.33
C ARG A 119 6.11 -9.71 11.60
N ARG A 120 7.33 -9.19 11.48
CA ARG A 120 8.10 -8.65 12.63
C ARG A 120 7.41 -7.46 13.29
N ALA A 121 6.69 -6.65 12.51
CA ALA A 121 5.91 -5.51 13.00
C ALA A 121 4.51 -5.89 13.53
N GLY A 122 4.14 -7.17 13.54
CA GLY A 122 2.84 -7.63 14.06
C GLY A 122 1.70 -7.59 13.04
N ALA A 123 1.98 -7.37 11.76
CA ALA A 123 0.97 -7.48 10.71
C ALA A 123 0.57 -8.94 10.48
N TYR A 124 -0.73 -9.18 10.29
CA TYR A 124 -1.24 -10.52 10.00
C TYR A 124 -0.99 -10.87 8.52
N PRO A 125 -0.52 -12.09 8.21
CA PRO A 125 -0.29 -12.50 6.82
C PRO A 125 -1.52 -12.36 5.91
N GLY A 126 -2.72 -12.61 6.46
CA GLY A 126 -4.00 -12.47 5.75
C GLY A 126 -4.21 -11.10 5.11
N TRP A 127 -3.70 -10.04 5.73
CA TRP A 127 -3.86 -8.67 5.21
C TRP A 127 -3.16 -8.47 3.87
N LEU A 128 -2.03 -9.13 3.63
CA LEU A 128 -1.25 -8.94 2.42
C LEU A 128 -1.76 -9.82 1.28
N TYR A 129 -2.29 -11.02 1.58
CA TYR A 129 -2.94 -11.88 0.58
C TYR A 129 -4.18 -11.22 -0.04
N GLU A 130 -4.96 -10.45 0.74
CA GLU A 130 -6.08 -9.65 0.20
C GLU A 130 -5.60 -8.70 -0.92
N VAL A 131 -4.42 -8.10 -0.77
CA VAL A 131 -3.87 -7.17 -1.78
C VAL A 131 -3.35 -7.92 -3.00
N GLU A 132 -2.78 -9.13 -2.84
CA GLU A 132 -2.38 -9.96 -3.98
C GLU A 132 -3.59 -10.31 -4.86
N ASP A 133 -4.71 -10.68 -4.23
CA ASP A 133 -5.96 -11.00 -4.91
C ASP A 133 -6.54 -9.78 -5.64
N GLU A 134 -6.58 -8.62 -4.98
CA GLU A 134 -7.01 -7.34 -5.59
C GLU A 134 -6.17 -6.99 -6.82
N VAL A 135 -4.85 -7.06 -6.71
CA VAL A 135 -3.93 -6.75 -7.83
C VAL A 135 -4.08 -7.78 -8.95
N ALA A 136 -4.23 -9.06 -8.61
CA ALA A 136 -4.46 -10.12 -9.60
C ALA A 136 -5.78 -9.91 -10.35
N GLU A 137 -6.84 -9.46 -9.67
CA GLU A 137 -8.11 -9.11 -10.28
C GLU A 137 -7.99 -7.87 -11.17
N ALA A 138 -7.30 -6.83 -10.71
CA ALA A 138 -7.02 -5.64 -11.51
C ALA A 138 -6.28 -6.00 -12.81
N ARG A 139 -5.27 -6.89 -12.75
CA ARG A 139 -4.56 -7.40 -13.93
C ARG A 139 -5.48 -8.13 -14.91
N ARG A 140 -6.40 -8.97 -14.41
CA ARG A 140 -7.36 -9.70 -15.27
C ARG A 140 -8.34 -8.76 -15.99
N ASN A 141 -8.70 -7.66 -15.34
CA ASN A 141 -9.67 -6.69 -15.85
C ASN A 141 -9.02 -5.52 -16.61
N ALA A 142 -7.70 -5.45 -16.68
CA ALA A 142 -6.99 -4.39 -17.38
C ALA A 142 -7.24 -4.47 -18.90
N PRO A 143 -7.56 -3.35 -19.56
CA PRO A 143 -7.68 -3.33 -21.02
C PRO A 143 -6.35 -3.70 -21.67
N ALA A 144 -6.39 -4.39 -22.80
CA ALA A 144 -5.19 -4.70 -23.57
C ALA A 144 -4.45 -3.40 -23.91
N ALA A 145 -3.17 -3.30 -23.52
CA ALA A 145 -2.36 -2.14 -23.82
C ALA A 145 -2.23 -1.99 -25.35
N VAL A 146 -2.67 -0.84 -25.87
CA VAL A 146 -2.42 -0.46 -27.27
C VAL A 146 -0.94 -0.10 -27.35
N ALA A 147 -0.18 -0.77 -28.22
CA ALA A 147 1.22 -0.41 -28.46
C ALA A 147 1.26 1.04 -28.96
N PRO A 148 2.08 1.93 -28.37
CA PRO A 148 2.20 3.28 -28.89
C PRO A 148 2.79 3.21 -30.29
N ASP A 149 2.15 3.89 -31.24
CA ASP A 149 2.81 4.26 -32.49
C ASP A 149 4.11 4.99 -32.09
N GLY A 150 5.22 4.59 -32.73
CA GLY A 150 6.56 5.05 -32.36
C GLY A 150 6.66 6.59 -32.26
N PRO A 151 7.69 7.11 -31.59
CA PRO A 151 7.77 8.55 -31.28
C PRO A 151 7.43 9.38 -32.51
N GLU A 152 6.41 10.23 -32.37
CA GLU A 152 6.12 11.28 -33.34
C GLU A 152 7.39 12.11 -33.48
N ASP A 153 7.82 12.29 -34.74
CA ASP A 153 8.98 13.08 -35.11
C ASP A 153 8.77 14.54 -34.63
N ASP A 154 9.24 14.85 -33.42
CA ASP A 154 9.66 16.21 -33.10
C ASP A 154 10.98 16.43 -33.83
N GLU A 155 10.85 16.97 -35.04
CA GLU A 155 11.89 17.72 -35.73
C GLU A 155 12.48 18.76 -34.75
N ASP A 156 13.78 18.70 -34.46
CA ASP A 156 14.73 19.81 -34.71
C ASP A 156 16.05 19.67 -33.92
N ASP A 157 17.10 20.10 -34.60
CA ASP A 157 18.50 20.37 -34.24
C ASP A 157 19.49 19.22 -33.97
N GLY A 158 20.55 19.19 -34.79
CA GLY A 158 21.58 18.15 -34.80
C GLY A 158 21.96 17.63 -36.19
N GLY A 159 21.58 18.36 -37.23
CA GLY A 159 22.09 18.18 -38.59
C GLY A 159 23.52 18.68 -38.72
N ARG A 160 24.50 17.80 -38.49
CA ARG A 160 25.81 17.76 -39.19
C ARG A 160 26.59 16.54 -38.71
N ASN A 161 26.72 15.54 -39.56
CA ASN A 161 27.71 14.47 -39.38
C ASN A 161 28.95 14.91 -40.18
N PRO A 162 30.06 15.35 -39.56
CA PRO A 162 31.21 15.92 -40.27
C PRO A 162 32.17 14.86 -40.82
N LEU A 163 31.66 13.69 -41.25
CA LEU A 163 32.53 12.55 -41.63
C LEU A 163 32.43 12.14 -43.10
N TYR A 164 31.91 13.03 -43.96
CA TYR A 164 32.00 12.91 -45.41
C TYR A 164 32.19 14.32 -46.03
N ASP A 165 33.27 14.99 -45.63
CA ASP A 165 34.02 15.84 -46.56
C ASP A 165 35.30 15.05 -46.82
N SER A 166 35.22 14.13 -47.77
CA SER A 166 36.36 13.43 -48.32
C SER A 166 36.21 13.55 -49.82
N ASP A 167 36.95 14.50 -50.38
CA ASP A 167 37.55 14.51 -51.70
C ASP A 167 36.76 13.80 -52.80
N ASP A 168 36.01 14.57 -53.59
CA ASP A 168 35.84 14.29 -55.02
C ASP A 168 35.43 15.60 -55.73
N ASP A 169 36.39 16.22 -56.40
CA ASP A 169 36.23 16.98 -57.65
C ASP A 169 37.66 17.31 -58.14
N GLU A 170 38.28 16.29 -58.73
CA GLU A 170 39.32 16.45 -59.75
C GLU A 170 38.71 17.10 -61.03
N ASP A 171 39.53 17.91 -61.70
CA ASP A 171 39.49 18.27 -63.13
C ASP A 171 38.44 19.27 -63.68
N GLU A 172 38.86 20.54 -63.84
CA GLU A 172 39.00 21.24 -65.16
C GLU A 172 39.72 22.60 -65.04
#